data_AF-A0A6H9LPM4-F1
#
_entry.id   AF-A0A6H9LPM4-F1
#
_cell.length_a   1.000
_cell.length_b   1.000
_cell.length_c   1.000
_cell.angle_alpha   90.00
_cell.angle_beta   90.00
_cell.angle_gamma   90.00
#
_symmetry.space_group_name_H-M   'P 1'
#
loop_
_entity.id
_entity.type
_entity.pdbx_description
1 polymer ?
#
loop_
_entity_poly.entity_id
_entity_poly.type
_entity_poly.pdbx_seq_one_letter_code
_entity_poly.pdbx_strand_id
1 'polypeptide(L)' 'MLKAGEKAYCAALLALKRKDYLSASEYFKQAAPYFKENKEFNLYSETTKLLVAVKRELGTLEHDDKLEIEEIFTNG' A
#
# COMPACT_ATOMS: atom_id res chain seq x y z
N MET A 1 10.42 -14.33 -20.73
CA MET A 1 9.05 -14.44 -20.15
C MET A 1 9.21 -14.46 -18.63
N LEU A 2 8.51 -13.58 -17.90
CA LEU A 2 8.67 -13.48 -16.45
C LEU A 2 8.14 -14.74 -15.74
N LYS A 3 8.83 -15.16 -14.68
CA LYS A 3 8.38 -16.21 -13.75
C LYS A 3 7.19 -15.72 -12.91
N ALA A 4 6.44 -16.64 -12.30
CA ALA A 4 5.25 -16.31 -11.52
C ALA A 4 5.53 -15.28 -10.40
N GLY A 5 6.62 -15.45 -9.64
CA GLY A 5 7.02 -14.49 -8.60
C GLY A 5 7.36 -13.11 -9.17
N GLU A 6 8.07 -13.05 -10.29
CA GLU A 6 8.43 -11.79 -10.95
C GLU A 6 7.19 -11.06 -11.47
N LYS A 7 6.21 -11.79 -12.03
CA LYS A 7 4.91 -11.23 -12.43
C LYS A 7 4.17 -10.64 -11.24
N ALA A 8 4.13 -11.35 -10.11
CA ALA A 8 3.50 -10.87 -8.89
C ALA A 8 4.21 -9.62 -8.35
N TYR A 9 5.54 -9.58 -8.37
CA TYR A 9 6.29 -8.39 -7.94
C TYR A 9 6.03 -7.19 -8.86
N CYS A 10 6.04 -7.37 -10.19
CA CYS A 10 5.68 -6.30 -11.12
C CYS A 10 4.23 -5.80 -10.91
N ALA A 11 3.29 -6.70 -10.64
CA ALA A 11 1.91 -6.33 -10.32
C ALA A 11 1.83 -5.52 -9.02
N ALA A 12 2.60 -5.88 -8.00
CA ALA A 12 2.70 -5.13 -6.74
C ALA A 12 3.22 -3.70 -6.97
N LEU A 13 4.30 -3.54 -7.73
CA LEU A 13 4.86 -2.23 -8.07
C LEU A 13 3.89 -1.37 -8.90
N LEU A 14 3.13 -1.99 -9.82
CA LEU A 14 2.11 -1.28 -10.60
C LEU A 14 0.95 -0.80 -9.71
N ALA A 15 0.52 -1.62 -8.76
CA ALA A 15 -0.51 -1.27 -7.78
C ALA A 15 -0.03 -0.12 -6.87
N LEU A 16 1.22 -0.16 -6.40
CA LEU A 16 1.84 0.95 -5.67
C LEU A 16 1.83 2.27 -6.47
N LYS A 17 2.21 2.22 -7.75
CA LYS A 17 2.16 3.41 -8.64
C LYS A 17 0.75 3.99 -8.74
N ARG A 18 -0.28 3.16 -8.64
CA ARG A 18 -1.71 3.55 -8.66
C ARG A 18 -2.26 3.91 -7.27
N LYS A 19 -1.42 3.89 -6.22
CA LYS A 19 -1.80 4.07 -4.82
C LYS A 19 -2.84 3.05 -4.32
N ASP A 20 -2.93 1.90 -4.98
CA ASP A 20 -3.77 0.78 -4.56
C ASP A 20 -2.97 -0.12 -3.60
N TYR A 21 -2.83 0.35 -2.37
CA TYR A 21 -1.98 -0.30 -1.36
C TYR A 21 -2.50 -1.68 -0.94
N LEU A 22 -3.83 -1.90 -0.99
CA LEU A 22 -4.43 -3.18 -0.63
C LEU A 22 -4.05 -4.25 -1.66
N SER A 23 -4.27 -3.97 -2.95
CA SER A 23 -3.86 -4.87 -4.02
C SER A 23 -2.35 -5.07 -4.05
N ALA A 24 -1.57 -4.00 -3.83
CA ALA A 24 -0.12 -4.09 -3.76
C ALA A 24 0.35 -5.08 -2.67
N SER A 25 -0.23 -4.99 -1.46
CA SER A 25 0.08 -5.89 -0.34
C SER A 25 -0.20 -7.37 -0.68
N GLU A 26 -1.32 -7.66 -1.32
CA GLU A 26 -1.65 -9.04 -1.72
C GLU A 26 -0.69 -9.58 -2.79
N TYR A 27 -0.28 -8.76 -3.75
CA TYR A 27 0.72 -9.18 -4.74
C TYR A 27 2.11 -9.37 -4.12
N PHE A 28 2.51 -8.53 -3.15
CA PHE A 28 3.74 -8.76 -2.39
C PHE A 28 3.69 -10.09 -1.63
N LYS A 29 2.56 -10.44 -1.01
CA LYS A 29 2.40 -11.73 -0.34
C LYS A 29 2.56 -12.91 -1.29
N GLN A 30 2.04 -12.81 -2.53
CA GLN A 30 2.22 -13.83 -3.57
C GLN A 30 3.67 -13.94 -4.05
N ALA A 31 4.39 -12.82 -4.13
CA ALA A 31 5.78 -12.78 -4.55
C ALA A 31 6.78 -13.21 -3.46
N ALA A 32 6.41 -13.10 -2.17
CA ALA A 32 7.30 -13.31 -1.02
C ALA A 32 8.09 -14.63 -1.02
N PRO A 33 7.52 -15.80 -1.41
CA PRO A 33 8.28 -17.05 -1.46
C PRO A 33 9.50 -17.01 -2.39
N TYR A 34 9.51 -16.11 -3.38
CA TYR A 34 10.55 -16.01 -4.40
C TYR A 34 11.62 -14.95 -4.09
N PHE A 35 11.35 -14.05 -3.14
CA PHE A 35 12.18 -12.86 -2.87
C PHE A 35 12.53 -12.67 -1.39
N LYS A 36 12.43 -13.72 -0.57
CA LYS A 36 12.63 -13.66 0.89
C LYS A 36 13.95 -12.99 1.31
N GLU A 37 15.03 -13.22 0.56
CA GLU A 37 16.36 -12.67 0.86
C GLU A 37 16.63 -11.32 0.18
N ASN A 38 15.71 -10.83 -0.66
CA ASN A 38 15.86 -9.57 -1.35
C ASN A 38 15.46 -8.40 -0.42
N LYS A 39 16.46 -7.63 0.00
CA LYS A 39 16.28 -6.49 0.92
C LYS A 39 15.34 -5.42 0.38
N GLU A 40 15.45 -5.10 -0.91
CA GLU A 40 14.62 -4.08 -1.54
C GLU A 40 13.15 -4.53 -1.60
N PHE A 41 12.91 -5.77 -1.99
CA PHE A 41 11.58 -6.38 -1.98
C PHE A 41 10.97 -6.33 -0.57
N ASN A 42 11.74 -6.70 0.45
CA ASN A 42 11.27 -6.68 1.83
C ASN A 42 10.94 -5.26 2.28
N LEU A 43 11.76 -4.26 1.92
CA LEU A 43 11.49 -2.86 2.23
C LEU A 43 10.16 -2.41 1.62
N TYR A 44 9.92 -2.67 0.34
CA TYR A 44 8.65 -2.30 -0.29
C TYR A 44 7.47 -3.05 0.32
N SER A 45 7.62 -4.34 0.59
CA SER A 45 6.57 -5.16 1.19
C SER A 45 6.16 -4.65 2.57
N GLU A 46 7.12 -4.44 3.47
CA GLU A 46 6.84 -3.93 4.83
C GLU A 46 6.30 -2.50 4.80
N THR A 47 6.85 -1.63 3.94
CA THR A 47 6.33 -0.27 3.76
C THR A 47 4.88 -0.29 3.25
N THR A 48 4.56 -1.20 2.32
CA THR A 48 3.19 -1.34 1.80
C THR A 48 2.22 -1.80 2.88
N LYS A 49 2.62 -2.73 3.75
CA LYS A 49 1.80 -3.15 4.90
C LYS A 49 1.53 -1.98 5.85
N LEU A 50 2.53 -1.16 6.13
CA LEU A 50 2.36 0.04 6.95
C LEU A 50 1.36 1.02 6.31
N LEU A 51 1.46 1.27 5.00
CA LEU A 51 0.53 2.13 4.28
C LEU A 51 -0.92 1.61 4.32
N VAL A 52 -1.11 0.29 4.22
CA VAL A 52 -2.44 -0.32 4.37
C VAL A 52 -2.98 -0.11 5.79
N ALA A 53 -2.15 -0.31 6.81
CA ALA A 53 -2.55 -0.10 8.19
C ALA A 53 -2.93 1.37 8.47
N VAL A 54 -2.10 2.32 8.01
CA VAL A 54 -2.38 3.75 8.14
C VAL A 54 -3.66 4.14 7.40
N LYS A 55 -3.87 3.65 6.17
CA LYS A 55 -5.10 3.91 5.42
C LYS A 55 -6.33 3.35 6.12
N ARG A 56 -6.20 2.19 6.77
CA ARG A 56 -7.28 1.61 7.57
C ARG A 56 -7.61 2.48 8.77
N GLU A 57 -6.60 2.92 9.50
CA GLU A 57 -6.76 3.78 10.68
C GLU A 57 -7.40 5.13 10.31
N LEU A 58 -6.92 5.76 9.22
CA LEU A 58 -7.50 7.00 8.72
C LEU A 58 -8.95 6.81 8.25
N GLY A 59 -9.25 5.71 7.56
CA GLY A 59 -10.62 5.40 7.11
C GLY A 59 -11.57 5.03 8.26
N THR A 60 -11.07 4.45 9.35
CA THR A 60 -11.87 4.26 10.58
C THR A 60 -12.10 5.58 11.29
N LEU A 61 -11.08 6.46 11.35
CA LEU A 61 -11.23 7.82 11.89
C LEU A 61 -12.24 8.62 11.06
N GLU A 62 -12.19 8.59 9.72
CA GLU A 62 -13.18 9.27 8.85
C GLU A 62 -14.63 8.76 9.03
N HIS A 63 -14.81 7.52 9.51
CA HIS A 63 -16.14 6.95 9.77
C HIS A 63 -16.64 7.18 11.19
N ASP A 64 -15.76 7.21 12.19
CA ASP A 64 -16.10 7.54 13.58
C ASP A 64 -16.21 9.07 13.78
N ASP A 65 -15.48 9.85 12.99
CA ASP A 65 -15.53 11.31 12.95
C ASP A 65 -16.38 11.80 11.76
N LYS A 66 -17.71 11.74 11.92
CA LYS A 66 -18.53 12.90 11.51
C LYS A 66 -18.17 14.10 12.40
N LEU A 67 -16.90 14.49 12.44
CA LEU A 67 -16.48 15.80 12.89
C LEU A 67 -16.43 16.67 11.64
N GLU A 68 -17.33 17.64 11.61
CA GLU A 68 -17.37 18.71 10.63
C GLU A 68 -16.02 19.45 10.66
N ILE A 69 -15.08 19.03 9.81
CA ILE A 69 -13.89 19.82 9.53
C ILE A 69 -14.33 20.91 8.55
N GLU A 70 -14.77 22.05 9.08
CA GLU A 70 -14.84 23.29 8.31
C GLU A 70 -13.40 23.71 7.96
N GLU A 71 -13.00 23.52 6.71
CA GLU A 71 -11.80 24.13 6.16
C GLU A 71 -11.93 25.66 6.21
N ILE A 72 -11.22 26.31 7.13
CA ILE A 72 -11.08 27.76 7.13
C ILE A 72 -10.05 28.12 6.04
N PHE A 73 -10.54 28.43 4.84
CA PHE A 73 -9.75 29.12 3.82
C PHE A 73 -9.46 30.55 4.29
N THR A 74 -8.28 30.79 4.85
CA THR A 74 -7.75 32.15 4.95
C THR A 74 -7.30 32.61 3.57
N ASN A 75 -8.14 33.42 2.92
CA ASN A 75 -7.78 34.18 1.72
C ASN A 75 -6.64 35.16 2.06
N GLY A 76 -5.56 35.09 1.28
CA GLY A 76 -4.59 36.17 1.12
C GLY A 76 -4.87 36.93 -0.16
#